data_AF-A0A8I0KWD5-F1
#
_entry.id   AF-A0A8I0KWD5-F1
#
_cell.length_a   1.000
_cell.length_b   1.000
_cell.length_c   1.000
_cell.angle_alpha   90.00
_cell.angle_beta   90.00
_cell.angle_gamma   90.00
#
_symmetry.space_group_name_H-M   'P 1'
#
loop_
_entity.id
_entity.type
_entity.pdbx_description
1 polymer ?
#
loop_
_entity_poly.entity_id
_entity_poly.type
_entity_poly.pdbx_seq_one_letter_code
_entity_poly.pdbx_strand_id
1 'polypeptide(L)'
;MPTPTFTAPPAAPSRMNPTGFPAAAEAMMGWMPTNVAEMTVAVTWMNDTANTVAGQAAAAAGAIGAIAWVSGTTYALYDVRVSPITFFAYRRKVAGGGTTDPSLDTTNWAQIAGTGDVTLTGSQTLTNKTLTSPTLTGPVIDGTITEDIYTITDGGSVDINPANGSIQLWTLGANRTPTASSFAAGKAVTLMIADGTAYSITWSSVAVTWVGGSAPALPTTGYGVIILWKVGSTIYGASAGDVA
;
A
#
# COMPACT_ATOMS: atom_id res chain seq x y z
N MET A 1 -7.70 -16.39 6.13
CA MET A 1 -7.27 -16.53 7.53
C MET A 1 -7.10 -18.00 7.87
N PRO A 2 -6.10 -18.40 8.68
CA PRO A 2 -5.96 -19.77 9.15
C PRO A 2 -7.15 -20.18 10.06
N THR A 3 -7.44 -21.48 10.14
CA THR A 3 -8.51 -22.01 11.00
C THR A 3 -8.24 -21.66 12.46
N PRO A 4 -9.21 -21.09 13.21
CA PRO A 4 -9.04 -20.77 14.62
C PRO A 4 -8.80 -22.03 15.45
N THR A 5 -7.93 -21.90 16.46
CA THR A 5 -7.75 -22.91 17.49
C THR A 5 -8.13 -22.33 18.85
N PHE A 6 -8.63 -23.19 19.73
CA PHE A 6 -9.02 -22.79 21.08
C PHE A 6 -8.10 -23.43 22.10
N THR A 7 -7.66 -22.63 23.07
CA THR A 7 -6.93 -23.13 24.22
C THR A 7 -7.87 -23.91 25.12
N ALA A 8 -7.51 -25.14 25.48
CA ALA A 8 -8.30 -25.98 26.37
C ALA A 8 -8.49 -25.32 27.76
N PRO A 9 -9.68 -25.40 28.36
CA PRO A 9 -9.92 -24.81 29.66
C PRO A 9 -9.12 -25.53 30.77
N PRO A 10 -8.65 -24.79 31.80
CA PRO A 10 -8.05 -25.38 32.99
C PRO A 10 -9.09 -26.11 33.84
N ALA A 11 -8.63 -26.86 34.85
CA ALA A 11 -9.51 -27.58 35.77
C ALA A 11 -10.46 -26.61 36.51
N ALA A 12 -11.74 -26.99 36.61
CA ALA A 12 -12.74 -26.18 37.28
C ALA A 12 -12.48 -26.10 38.81
N PRO A 13 -12.69 -24.94 39.45
CA PRO A 13 -12.60 -24.81 40.91
C PRO A 13 -13.70 -25.65 41.58
N SER A 14 -13.33 -26.44 42.59
CA SER A 14 -14.28 -27.33 43.29
C SER A 14 -14.26 -27.10 44.80
N ARG A 15 -15.43 -26.89 45.39
CA ARG A 15 -15.60 -26.80 46.85
C ARG A 15 -15.28 -28.12 47.56
N MET A 16 -15.24 -29.24 46.82
CA MET A 16 -14.79 -30.53 47.32
C MET A 16 -13.26 -30.66 47.39
N ASN A 17 -12.50 -29.71 46.83
CA ASN A 17 -11.05 -29.60 46.96
C ASN A 17 -10.67 -28.20 47.48
N PRO A 18 -10.81 -27.93 48.79
CA PRO A 18 -10.60 -26.60 49.35
C PRO A 18 -9.18 -26.08 49.20
N THR A 19 -8.18 -26.96 49.24
CA THR A 19 -6.76 -26.59 49.14
C THR A 19 -6.36 -26.23 47.71
N GLY A 20 -6.93 -26.89 46.70
CA GLY A 20 -6.69 -26.59 45.28
C GLY A 20 -7.60 -25.52 44.68
N PHE A 21 -8.67 -25.13 45.38
CA PHE A 21 -9.67 -24.18 44.88
C PHE A 21 -9.07 -22.83 44.44
N PRO A 22 -8.21 -22.15 45.22
CA PRO A 22 -7.70 -20.83 44.84
C PRO A 22 -6.88 -20.88 43.53
N ALA A 23 -5.99 -21.87 43.40
CA ALA A 23 -5.15 -22.04 42.21
C ALA A 23 -5.99 -22.36 40.95
N ALA A 24 -7.00 -23.22 41.08
CA ALA A 24 -7.92 -23.51 39.97
C ALA A 24 -8.77 -22.27 39.59
N ALA A 25 -9.18 -21.47 40.57
CA ALA A 25 -9.94 -20.25 40.35
C ALA A 25 -9.11 -19.19 39.62
N GLU A 26 -7.86 -18.98 40.04
CA GLU A 26 -6.94 -18.05 39.37
C GLU A 26 -6.64 -18.50 37.93
N ALA A 27 -6.36 -19.79 37.71
CA ALA A 27 -6.13 -20.32 36.37
C ALA A 27 -7.34 -20.13 35.45
N MET A 28 -8.56 -20.39 35.95
CA MET A 28 -9.80 -20.15 35.21
C MET A 28 -9.99 -18.67 34.89
N MET A 29 -9.75 -17.78 35.86
CA MET A 29 -9.86 -16.33 35.65
C MET A 29 -8.85 -15.80 34.63
N GLY A 30 -7.64 -16.39 34.58
CA GLY A 30 -6.63 -16.08 33.55
C GLY A 30 -6.97 -16.63 32.16
N TRP A 31 -7.61 -17.79 32.07
CA TRP A 31 -8.01 -18.40 30.80
C TRP A 31 -9.18 -17.68 30.11
N MET A 32 -10.14 -17.16 30.88
CA MET A 32 -11.32 -16.46 30.36
C MET A 32 -11.02 -15.36 29.31
N PRO A 33 -10.14 -14.37 29.56
CA PRO A 33 -9.85 -13.34 28.54
C PRO A 33 -9.18 -13.91 27.29
N THR A 34 -8.34 -14.94 27.42
CA THR A 34 -7.75 -15.64 26.27
C THR A 34 -8.83 -16.32 25.44
N ASN A 35 -9.77 -17.02 26.09
CA ASN A 35 -10.87 -17.68 25.40
C ASN A 35 -11.80 -16.69 24.69
N VAL A 36 -12.08 -15.53 25.31
CA VAL A 36 -12.86 -14.45 24.68
C VAL A 36 -12.15 -13.88 23.45
N ALA A 37 -10.82 -13.70 23.51
CA ALA A 37 -10.04 -13.25 22.37
C ALA A 37 -10.05 -14.28 21.22
N GLU A 38 -9.84 -15.56 21.53
CA GLU A 38 -9.91 -16.67 20.56
C GLU A 38 -11.30 -16.77 19.93
N MET A 39 -12.37 -16.60 20.72
CA MET A 39 -13.74 -16.62 20.22
C MET A 39 -14.02 -15.43 19.29
N THR A 40 -13.47 -14.26 19.57
CA THR A 40 -13.58 -13.08 18.69
C THR A 40 -12.90 -13.32 17.33
N VAL A 41 -11.72 -13.96 17.35
CA VAL A 41 -11.02 -14.38 16.13
C VAL A 41 -11.85 -15.41 15.37
N ALA A 42 -12.44 -16.38 16.06
CA ALA A 42 -13.27 -17.40 15.44
C ALA A 42 -14.55 -16.84 14.80
N VAL A 43 -15.22 -15.88 15.46
CA VAL A 43 -16.40 -15.18 14.90
C VAL A 43 -16.03 -14.43 13.63
N THR A 44 -14.91 -13.72 13.64
CA THR A 44 -14.40 -13.02 12.45
C THR A 44 -14.10 -14.02 11.33
N TRP A 45 -13.38 -15.10 11.62
CA TRP A 45 -13.07 -16.16 10.65
C TRP A 45 -14.34 -16.80 10.07
N MET A 46 -15.37 -17.04 10.88
CA MET A 46 -16.65 -17.59 10.43
C MET A 46 -17.36 -16.63 9.47
N ASN A 47 -17.39 -15.34 9.78
CA ASN A 47 -17.96 -14.33 8.90
C ASN A 47 -17.22 -14.26 7.56
N ASP A 48 -15.88 -14.23 7.58
CA ASP A 48 -15.07 -14.19 6.37
C ASP A 48 -15.23 -15.46 5.52
N THR A 49 -15.27 -16.63 6.15
CA THR A 49 -15.48 -17.92 5.49
C THR A 49 -16.88 -17.98 4.88
N ALA A 50 -17.91 -17.54 5.61
CA ALA A 50 -19.28 -17.47 5.09
C ALA A 50 -19.39 -16.54 3.87
N ASN A 51 -18.76 -15.36 3.92
CA ASN A 51 -18.70 -14.42 2.80
C ASN A 51 -17.97 -15.01 1.60
N THR A 52 -16.86 -15.72 1.83
CA THR A 52 -16.08 -16.39 0.79
C THR A 52 -16.90 -17.48 0.09
N VAL A 53 -17.53 -18.37 0.87
CA VAL A 53 -18.39 -19.45 0.33
C VAL A 53 -19.59 -18.87 -0.42
N ALA A 54 -20.21 -17.79 0.09
CA ALA A 54 -21.29 -17.10 -0.61
C ALA A 54 -20.84 -16.52 -1.96
N GLY A 55 -19.65 -15.91 -2.01
CA GLY A 55 -19.06 -15.42 -3.26
C GLY A 55 -18.75 -16.55 -4.26
N GLN A 56 -18.20 -17.67 -3.79
CA GLN A 56 -17.94 -18.85 -4.62
C GLN A 56 -19.23 -19.48 -5.15
N ALA A 57 -20.27 -19.58 -4.33
CA ALA A 57 -21.58 -20.09 -4.74
C ALA A 57 -22.25 -19.18 -5.79
N ALA A 58 -22.17 -17.86 -5.62
CA ALA A 58 -22.66 -16.89 -6.60
C ALA A 58 -21.91 -16.97 -7.94
N ALA A 59 -20.58 -17.15 -7.87
CA ALA A 59 -19.73 -17.36 -9.05
C ALA A 59 -20.08 -18.65 -9.80
N ALA A 60 -20.22 -19.76 -9.08
CA ALA A 60 -20.62 -21.04 -9.65
C ALA A 60 -22.02 -20.96 -10.27
N ALA A 61 -22.98 -20.34 -9.58
CA ALA A 61 -24.32 -20.11 -10.12
C ALA A 61 -24.31 -19.22 -11.37
N GLY A 62 -23.39 -18.26 -11.46
CA GLY A 62 -23.19 -17.41 -12.63
C GLY A 62 -22.59 -18.10 -13.85
N ALA A 63 -21.88 -19.21 -13.66
CA ALA A 63 -21.23 -19.96 -14.73
C ALA A 63 -22.08 -21.10 -15.30
N ILE A 64 -23.12 -21.56 -14.57
CA ILE A 64 -23.97 -22.67 -15.02
C ILE A 64 -24.82 -22.21 -16.22
N GLY A 65 -24.60 -22.85 -17.37
CA GLY A 65 -25.41 -22.65 -18.58
C GLY A 65 -25.11 -21.38 -19.39
N ALA A 66 -24.08 -20.61 -19.03
CA ALA A 66 -23.69 -19.41 -19.78
C ALA A 66 -23.08 -19.78 -21.13
N ILE A 67 -23.74 -19.39 -22.22
CA ILE A 67 -23.21 -19.52 -23.58
C ILE A 67 -22.37 -18.29 -23.95
N ALA A 68 -21.48 -18.44 -24.92
CA ALA A 68 -20.65 -17.33 -25.39
C ALA A 68 -21.51 -16.15 -25.87
N TRP A 69 -21.08 -14.94 -25.55
CA TRP A 69 -21.65 -13.73 -26.13
C TRP A 69 -21.33 -13.67 -27.63
N VAL A 70 -22.35 -13.33 -28.41
CA VAL A 70 -22.31 -13.14 -29.87
C VAL A 70 -22.63 -11.67 -30.21
N SER A 71 -21.77 -11.05 -31.01
CA SER A 71 -21.91 -9.67 -31.45
C SER A 71 -23.19 -9.44 -32.27
N GLY A 72 -23.85 -8.29 -32.08
CA GLY A 72 -25.08 -7.90 -32.78
C GLY A 72 -26.35 -8.59 -32.30
N THR A 73 -26.25 -9.57 -31.39
CA THR A 73 -27.41 -10.26 -30.82
C THR A 73 -28.13 -9.39 -29.80
N THR A 74 -29.46 -9.43 -29.79
CA THR A 74 -30.27 -8.79 -28.75
C THR A 74 -30.41 -9.71 -27.55
N TYR A 75 -30.04 -9.22 -26.37
CA TYR A 75 -30.10 -9.97 -25.12
C TYR A 75 -31.23 -9.45 -24.23
N ALA A 76 -31.92 -10.36 -23.56
CA ALA A 76 -32.91 -10.01 -22.56
C ALA A 76 -32.23 -9.44 -21.31
N LEU A 77 -33.00 -8.73 -20.48
CA LEU A 77 -32.53 -8.35 -19.16
C LEU A 77 -32.15 -9.61 -18.36
N TYR A 78 -31.02 -9.56 -17.65
CA TYR A 78 -30.44 -10.66 -16.87
C TYR A 78 -29.93 -11.87 -17.65
N ASP A 79 -29.91 -11.83 -18.98
CA ASP A 79 -29.20 -12.84 -19.77
C ASP A 79 -27.75 -12.96 -19.30
N VAL A 80 -27.29 -14.21 -19.14
CA VAL A 80 -25.91 -14.50 -18.76
C VAL A 80 -25.14 -14.98 -19.98
N ARG A 81 -24.02 -14.33 -20.28
CA ARG A 81 -23.13 -14.68 -21.39
C ARG A 81 -21.67 -14.64 -20.98
N VAL A 82 -20.86 -15.49 -21.59
CA VAL A 82 -19.40 -15.49 -21.41
C VAL A 82 -18.79 -14.50 -22.39
N SER A 83 -17.93 -13.60 -21.92
CA SER A 83 -17.13 -12.72 -22.78
C SER A 83 -16.08 -13.53 -23.55
N PRO A 84 -16.05 -13.50 -24.89
CA PRO A 84 -14.96 -14.10 -25.66
C PRO A 84 -13.57 -13.51 -25.38
N ILE A 85 -13.48 -12.31 -24.79
CA ILE A 85 -12.20 -11.64 -24.47
C ILE A 85 -11.66 -12.13 -23.12
N THR A 86 -12.50 -12.08 -22.09
CA THR A 86 -12.06 -12.30 -20.69
C THR A 86 -12.43 -13.66 -20.14
N PHE A 87 -13.26 -14.42 -20.86
CA PHE A 87 -13.75 -15.75 -20.48
C PHE A 87 -14.55 -15.79 -19.17
N PHE A 88 -14.87 -14.63 -18.58
CA PHE A 88 -15.77 -14.52 -17.44
C PHE A 88 -17.22 -14.42 -17.88
N ALA A 89 -18.13 -14.81 -16.98
CA ALA A 89 -19.57 -14.66 -17.17
C ALA A 89 -20.04 -13.26 -16.79
N TYR A 90 -20.91 -12.68 -17.62
CA TYR A 90 -21.51 -11.36 -17.45
C TYR A 90 -23.03 -11.47 -17.53
N ARG A 91 -23.73 -10.67 -16.73
CA ARG A 91 -25.18 -10.51 -16.70
C ARG A 91 -25.59 -9.23 -17.40
N ARG A 92 -26.58 -9.29 -18.28
CA ARG A 92 -27.15 -8.12 -18.94
C ARG A 92 -27.94 -7.26 -17.93
N LYS A 93 -27.67 -5.96 -17.86
CA LYS A 93 -28.31 -4.96 -17.00
C LYS A 93 -29.44 -4.18 -17.68
N VAL A 94 -29.43 -4.11 -19.00
CA VAL A 94 -30.45 -3.42 -19.80
C VAL A 94 -30.74 -4.27 -21.03
N ALA A 95 -31.99 -4.66 -21.26
CA ALA A 95 -32.35 -5.44 -22.45
C ALA A 95 -31.98 -4.68 -23.73
N GLY A 96 -31.39 -5.36 -24.71
CA GLY A 96 -30.99 -4.74 -25.97
C GLY A 96 -29.86 -5.46 -26.68
N GLY A 97 -29.59 -5.04 -27.91
CA GLY A 97 -28.45 -5.51 -28.70
C GLY A 97 -27.22 -4.62 -28.56
N GLY A 98 -26.18 -4.97 -29.31
CA GLY A 98 -24.95 -4.21 -29.39
C GLY A 98 -23.81 -5.02 -29.98
N THR A 99 -22.75 -4.34 -30.39
CA THR A 99 -21.54 -4.96 -30.95
C THR A 99 -20.34 -4.88 -29.99
N THR A 100 -20.53 -4.28 -28.81
CA THR A 100 -19.50 -4.17 -27.78
C THR A 100 -19.55 -5.37 -26.83
N ASP A 101 -18.40 -6.02 -26.64
CA ASP A 101 -18.22 -7.19 -25.77
C ASP A 101 -18.62 -6.87 -24.31
N PRO A 102 -19.19 -7.83 -23.55
CA PRO A 102 -19.60 -7.62 -22.16
C PRO A 102 -18.50 -7.10 -21.22
N SER A 103 -17.24 -7.44 -21.47
CA SER A 103 -16.09 -6.95 -20.69
C SER A 103 -15.75 -5.48 -20.94
N LEU A 104 -16.22 -4.91 -22.05
CA LEU A 104 -15.98 -3.53 -22.47
C LEU A 104 -17.25 -2.65 -22.38
N ASP A 105 -18.43 -3.25 -22.20
CA ASP A 105 -19.71 -2.56 -22.05
C ASP A 105 -20.22 -2.63 -20.61
N THR A 106 -19.54 -1.89 -19.73
CA THR A 106 -19.90 -1.79 -18.31
C THR A 106 -21.22 -1.04 -18.09
N THR A 107 -21.78 -0.38 -19.11
CA THR A 107 -23.09 0.29 -19.00
C THR A 107 -24.21 -0.73 -19.04
N ASN A 108 -24.13 -1.70 -19.96
CA ASN A 108 -25.21 -2.67 -20.14
C ASN A 108 -24.90 -4.08 -19.63
N TRP A 109 -23.66 -4.38 -19.20
CA TRP A 109 -23.28 -5.68 -18.63
C TRP A 109 -22.62 -5.53 -17.26
N ALA A 110 -22.82 -6.52 -16.39
CA ALA A 110 -22.17 -6.64 -15.10
C ALA A 110 -21.52 -8.03 -14.97
N GLN A 111 -20.25 -8.07 -14.62
CA GLN A 111 -19.55 -9.34 -14.40
C GLN A 111 -20.13 -10.06 -13.18
N ILE A 112 -20.38 -11.38 -13.30
CA ILE A 112 -21.01 -12.18 -12.24
C ILE A 112 -19.97 -12.74 -11.27
N ALA A 113 -18.74 -12.98 -11.72
CA ALA A 113 -17.60 -13.36 -10.88
C ALA A 113 -16.26 -13.20 -11.62
N GLY A 114 -15.18 -13.01 -10.85
CA GLY A 114 -13.82 -12.82 -11.34
C GLY A 114 -13.34 -11.37 -11.22
N THR A 115 -13.32 -10.79 -10.01
CA THR A 115 -12.51 -9.59 -9.81
C THR A 115 -11.07 -9.96 -10.14
N GLY A 116 -10.50 -9.30 -11.17
CA GLY A 116 -9.19 -9.63 -11.70
C GLY A 116 -8.10 -9.72 -10.64
N ASP A 117 -7.28 -10.76 -10.77
CA ASP A 117 -5.89 -10.95 -10.31
C ASP A 117 -5.48 -10.60 -8.87
N VAL A 118 -6.37 -10.25 -7.92
CA VAL A 118 -6.00 -10.11 -6.51
C VAL A 118 -6.94 -10.92 -5.62
N THR A 119 -6.40 -11.98 -5.02
CA THR A 119 -7.09 -12.84 -4.05
C THR A 119 -6.86 -12.33 -2.62
N LEU A 120 -7.88 -12.43 -1.75
CA LEU A 120 -7.85 -11.87 -0.39
C LEU A 120 -6.85 -12.57 0.55
N THR A 121 -6.44 -13.79 0.23
CA THR A 121 -5.61 -14.64 1.10
C THR A 121 -4.44 -15.30 0.38
N GLY A 122 -4.27 -15.05 -0.92
CA GLY A 122 -3.17 -15.61 -1.70
C GLY A 122 -1.99 -14.66 -1.80
N SER A 123 -0.81 -15.22 -2.01
CA SER A 123 0.34 -14.42 -2.47
C SER A 123 0.07 -13.94 -3.89
N GLN A 124 0.42 -12.69 -4.16
CA GLN A 124 0.23 -12.05 -5.46
C GLN A 124 1.55 -11.48 -5.96
N THR A 125 1.85 -11.69 -7.24
CA THR A 125 2.99 -11.07 -7.92
C THR A 125 2.48 -10.01 -8.88
N LEU A 126 2.68 -8.73 -8.55
CA LEU A 126 2.24 -7.60 -9.37
C LEU A 126 3.42 -7.05 -10.20
N THR A 127 3.56 -7.52 -11.44
CA THR A 127 4.61 -7.03 -12.36
C THR A 127 4.09 -5.86 -13.21
N ASN A 128 4.88 -4.78 -13.33
CA ASN A 128 4.59 -3.60 -14.17
C ASN A 128 3.24 -2.94 -13.86
N LYS A 129 2.87 -2.84 -12.58
CA LYS A 129 1.63 -2.18 -12.14
C LYS A 129 1.93 -0.83 -11.49
N THR A 130 1.05 0.14 -11.73
CA THR A 130 1.03 1.42 -11.01
C THR A 130 -0.04 1.37 -9.93
N LEU A 131 0.32 1.65 -8.68
CA LEU A 131 -0.63 1.77 -7.57
C LEU A 131 -0.95 3.25 -7.33
N THR A 132 -2.12 3.71 -7.77
CA THR A 132 -2.56 5.09 -7.58
C THR A 132 -3.35 5.20 -6.27
N SER A 133 -2.72 5.76 -5.23
CA SER A 133 -3.33 5.92 -3.89
C SER A 133 -3.81 4.62 -3.23
N PRO A 134 -2.98 3.56 -3.13
CA PRO A 134 -3.38 2.34 -2.46
C PRO A 134 -3.60 2.58 -0.96
N THR A 135 -4.61 1.94 -0.38
CA THR A 135 -4.74 1.85 1.08
C THR A 135 -4.07 0.56 1.54
N LEU A 136 -2.91 0.68 2.21
CA LEU A 136 -2.18 -0.44 2.79
C LEU A 136 -2.23 -0.31 4.32
N THR A 137 -2.93 -1.23 4.99
CA THR A 137 -3.05 -1.22 6.46
C THR A 137 -2.01 -2.15 7.07
N GLY A 138 -1.00 -1.57 7.74
CA GLY A 138 0.10 -2.34 8.34
C GLY A 138 0.94 -3.13 7.34
N PRO A 139 1.45 -2.51 6.26
CA PRO A 139 2.27 -3.24 5.30
C PRO A 139 3.53 -3.81 5.98
N VAL A 140 3.82 -5.08 5.72
CA VAL A 140 5.12 -5.69 6.03
C VAL A 140 5.96 -5.62 4.77
N ILE A 141 7.06 -4.85 4.81
CA ILE A 141 8.08 -4.82 3.77
C ILE A 141 9.27 -5.60 4.31
N ASP A 142 9.52 -6.78 3.74
CA ASP A 142 10.73 -7.56 4.06
C ASP A 142 11.92 -6.98 3.27
N GLY A 143 12.97 -6.55 3.97
CA GLY A 143 14.09 -5.80 3.40
C GLY A 143 13.85 -4.27 3.32
N THR A 144 14.26 -3.65 2.21
CA THR A 144 14.08 -2.21 1.95
C THR A 144 13.44 -1.99 0.58
N ILE A 145 12.78 -0.86 0.40
CA ILE A 145 12.40 -0.39 -0.93
C ILE A 145 13.65 -0.03 -1.74
N THR A 146 13.58 -0.20 -3.06
CA THR A 146 14.54 0.41 -3.98
C THR A 146 14.18 1.87 -4.14
N GLU A 147 15.06 2.76 -3.70
CA GLU A 147 14.91 4.19 -3.87
C GLU A 147 15.22 4.59 -5.32
N ASP A 148 14.46 5.56 -5.84
CA ASP A 148 14.75 6.12 -7.15
C ASP A 148 15.87 7.17 -7.03
N ILE A 149 16.90 7.02 -7.86
CA ILE A 149 18.10 7.85 -7.83
C ILE A 149 18.04 8.82 -9.00
N TYR A 150 18.03 10.11 -8.68
CA TYR A 150 17.95 11.17 -9.68
C TYR A 150 19.19 12.05 -9.66
N THR A 151 19.87 12.14 -10.80
CA THR A 151 20.96 13.10 -10.98
C THR A 151 20.39 14.44 -11.42
N ILE A 152 20.53 15.45 -10.56
CA ILE A 152 20.18 16.83 -10.86
C ILE A 152 21.12 17.35 -11.95
N THR A 153 20.53 17.84 -13.03
CA THR A 153 21.23 18.68 -14.01
C THR A 153 21.39 20.09 -13.42
N ASP A 154 22.64 20.51 -13.23
CA ASP A 154 22.95 21.82 -12.65
C ASP A 154 22.45 22.99 -13.52
N GLY A 155 22.00 24.07 -12.88
CA GLY A 155 21.39 25.21 -13.55
C GLY A 155 21.26 26.44 -12.65
N GLY A 156 20.94 27.59 -13.25
CA GLY A 156 20.80 28.88 -12.53
C GLY A 156 19.84 28.82 -11.34
N SER A 157 18.76 28.06 -11.48
CA SER A 157 17.80 27.71 -10.43
C SER A 157 17.44 26.24 -10.58
N VAL A 158 17.57 25.47 -9.49
CA VAL A 158 17.21 24.05 -9.44
C VAL A 158 16.12 23.89 -8.39
N ASP A 159 15.00 23.28 -8.76
CA ASP A 159 13.92 22.95 -7.82
C ASP A 159 14.12 21.55 -7.24
N ILE A 160 14.33 21.47 -5.92
CA ILE A 160 14.45 20.21 -5.21
C ILE A 160 13.06 19.59 -5.08
N ASN A 161 12.83 18.49 -5.80
CA ASN A 161 11.54 17.83 -5.88
C ASN A 161 11.67 16.33 -5.57
N PRO A 162 11.19 15.85 -4.40
CA PRO A 162 11.20 14.42 -4.06
C PRO A 162 10.50 13.49 -5.08
N ALA A 163 9.64 14.03 -5.95
CA ALA A 163 8.98 13.23 -6.99
C ALA A 163 9.91 12.80 -8.14
N ASN A 164 11.08 13.43 -8.29
CA ASN A 164 12.08 13.02 -9.28
C ASN A 164 12.90 11.81 -8.80
N GLY A 165 13.00 11.62 -7.49
CA GLY A 165 13.83 10.61 -6.84
C GLY A 165 13.98 10.96 -5.35
N SER A 166 13.94 9.95 -4.50
CA SER A 166 14.13 10.08 -3.05
C SER A 166 15.60 10.23 -2.67
N ILE A 167 16.51 9.81 -3.56
CA ILE A 167 17.94 10.12 -3.50
C ILE A 167 18.28 11.01 -4.69
N GLN A 168 18.89 12.15 -4.43
CA GLN A 168 19.26 13.10 -5.48
C GLN A 168 20.75 13.43 -5.43
N LEU A 169 21.43 13.34 -6.57
CA LEU A 169 22.85 13.69 -6.70
C LEU A 169 22.96 15.03 -7.41
N TRP A 170 23.79 15.94 -6.89
CA TRP A 170 23.99 17.24 -7.51
C TRP A 170 25.46 17.66 -7.44
N THR A 171 26.08 17.83 -8.60
CA THR A 171 27.37 18.50 -8.71
C THR A 171 27.17 19.96 -9.07
N LEU A 172 27.66 20.88 -8.23
CA LEU A 172 27.54 22.30 -8.48
C LEU A 172 28.50 22.77 -9.59
N GLY A 173 27.99 23.55 -10.54
CA GLY A 173 28.79 24.22 -11.58
C GLY A 173 28.99 25.71 -11.35
N ALA A 174 28.37 26.27 -10.31
CA ALA A 174 28.53 27.65 -9.84
C ALA A 174 28.01 27.76 -8.40
N ASN A 175 28.10 28.94 -7.78
CA ASN A 175 27.33 29.21 -6.56
C ASN A 175 25.82 29.11 -6.85
N ARG A 176 25.10 28.27 -6.11
CA ARG A 176 23.67 27.98 -6.37
C ARG A 176 22.77 28.39 -5.23
N THR A 177 21.52 28.73 -5.59
CA THR A 177 20.43 28.96 -4.64
C THR A 177 19.23 28.12 -5.10
N PRO A 178 19.04 26.89 -4.61
CA PRO A 178 17.91 26.05 -5.03
C PRO A 178 16.57 26.64 -4.60
N THR A 179 15.51 26.16 -5.24
CA THR A 179 14.11 26.31 -4.81
C THR A 179 13.56 24.96 -4.34
N ALA A 180 12.38 24.97 -3.71
CA ALA A 180 11.68 23.75 -3.31
C ALA A 180 10.16 23.92 -3.48
N SER A 181 9.76 24.57 -4.57
CA SER A 181 8.36 24.89 -4.89
C SER A 181 7.51 23.64 -5.09
N SER A 182 8.09 22.56 -5.62
CA SER A 182 7.41 21.27 -5.83
C SER A 182 7.53 20.30 -4.65
N PHE A 183 8.14 20.72 -3.53
CA PHE A 183 8.33 19.86 -2.37
C PHE A 183 7.00 19.70 -1.60
N ALA A 184 6.31 18.57 -1.82
CA ALA A 184 5.04 18.28 -1.17
C ALA A 184 5.21 17.93 0.32
N ALA A 185 4.21 18.27 1.15
CA ALA A 185 4.19 17.91 2.56
C ALA A 185 4.16 16.38 2.76
N GLY A 186 4.84 15.88 3.78
CA GLY A 186 4.96 14.44 4.05
C GLY A 186 5.95 13.71 3.12
N LYS A 187 6.80 14.44 2.40
CA LYS A 187 7.90 13.90 1.59
C LYS A 187 9.25 14.19 2.25
N ALA A 188 10.25 13.43 1.82
CA ALA A 188 11.65 13.63 2.18
C ALA A 188 12.54 13.34 0.95
N VAL A 189 13.75 13.89 0.97
CA VAL A 189 14.80 13.60 -0.01
C VAL A 189 16.14 13.56 0.71
N THR A 190 16.96 12.58 0.35
CA THR A 190 18.39 12.56 0.67
C THR A 190 19.13 13.18 -0.50
N LEU A 191 19.70 14.35 -0.28
CA LEU A 191 20.44 15.12 -1.27
C LEU A 191 21.94 14.95 -1.03
N MET A 192 22.66 14.49 -2.05
CA MET A 192 24.11 14.34 -2.06
C MET A 192 24.69 15.42 -2.96
N ILE A 193 25.39 16.40 -2.38
CA ILE A 193 25.91 17.56 -3.11
C ILE A 193 27.43 17.54 -3.15
N ALA A 194 27.99 17.53 -4.36
CA ALA A 194 29.41 17.80 -4.59
C ALA A 194 29.57 19.28 -4.92
N ASP A 195 30.51 19.96 -4.25
CA ASP A 195 30.76 21.39 -4.41
C ASP A 195 31.38 21.76 -5.78
N GLY A 196 31.79 20.76 -6.55
CA GLY A 196 32.39 20.90 -7.88
C GLY A 196 33.82 21.41 -7.78
N THR A 197 33.97 22.73 -7.67
CA THR A 197 35.26 23.42 -7.55
C THR A 197 35.17 24.53 -6.50
N ALA A 198 34.82 24.17 -5.25
CA ALA A 198 34.60 25.12 -4.14
C ALA A 198 33.42 26.08 -4.33
N TYR A 199 32.35 25.61 -4.98
CA TYR A 199 31.11 26.38 -5.05
C TYR A 199 30.26 26.22 -3.78
N SER A 200 29.53 27.27 -3.45
CA SER A 200 28.63 27.31 -2.30
C SER A 200 27.18 27.11 -2.71
N ILE A 201 26.40 26.56 -1.77
CA ILE A 201 24.94 26.50 -1.87
C ILE A 201 24.30 27.42 -0.83
N THR A 202 23.36 28.25 -1.27
CA THR A 202 22.62 29.18 -0.41
C THR A 202 21.15 28.77 -0.33
N TRP A 203 20.59 28.65 0.88
CA TRP A 203 19.25 28.09 1.10
C TRP A 203 18.15 29.13 1.28
N SER A 204 18.42 30.39 0.95
CA SER A 204 17.54 31.53 1.22
C SER A 204 16.16 31.40 0.55
N SER A 205 16.08 30.83 -0.66
CA SER A 205 14.82 30.63 -1.39
C SER A 205 13.96 29.45 -0.88
N VAL A 206 14.54 28.54 -0.09
CA VAL A 206 13.83 27.36 0.46
C VAL A 206 13.35 27.62 1.89
N ALA A 207 13.99 28.53 2.62
CA ALA A 207 13.73 28.83 4.04
C ALA A 207 13.78 27.56 4.93
N VAL A 208 14.85 26.78 4.80
CA VAL A 208 15.04 25.53 5.56
C VAL A 208 15.21 25.83 7.06
N THR A 209 14.46 25.12 7.88
CA THR A 209 14.66 25.07 9.34
C THR A 209 15.70 23.98 9.66
N TRP A 210 16.93 24.40 9.93
CA TRP A 210 18.04 23.47 10.13
C TRP A 210 18.08 22.87 11.54
N VAL A 211 18.19 21.55 11.61
CA VAL A 211 18.65 20.86 12.81
C VAL A 211 20.11 21.26 13.06
N GLY A 212 20.41 21.75 14.27
CA GLY A 212 21.72 22.36 14.58
C GLY A 212 21.80 23.86 14.30
N GLY A 213 20.74 24.48 13.77
CA GLY A 213 20.58 25.94 13.69
C GLY A 213 21.15 26.62 12.45
N SER A 214 22.00 25.95 11.67
CA SER A 214 22.58 26.51 10.44
C SER A 214 22.69 25.47 9.32
N ALA A 215 22.74 25.93 8.07
CA ALA A 215 23.05 25.07 6.93
C ALA A 215 24.45 24.46 7.07
N PRO A 216 24.65 23.18 6.67
CA PRO A 216 25.97 22.58 6.66
C PRO A 216 26.86 23.19 5.58
N ALA A 217 28.16 23.25 5.85
CA ALA A 217 29.16 23.50 4.83
C ALA A 217 29.29 22.26 3.93
N LEU A 218 29.51 22.46 2.63
CA LEU A 218 29.80 21.36 1.72
C LEU A 218 31.28 20.96 1.82
N PRO A 219 31.62 19.66 1.72
CA PRO A 219 33.00 19.23 1.61
C PRO A 219 33.59 19.62 0.25
N THR A 220 34.91 19.82 0.21
CA THR A 220 35.63 20.16 -1.04
C THR A 220 35.92 18.96 -1.94
N THR A 221 35.61 17.76 -1.47
CA THR A 221 35.75 16.49 -2.17
C THR A 221 34.59 15.59 -1.79
N GLY A 222 34.13 14.75 -2.72
CA GLY A 222 33.02 13.84 -2.48
C GLY A 222 31.67 14.56 -2.34
N TYR A 223 30.79 14.06 -1.47
CA TYR A 223 29.43 14.57 -1.31
C TYR A 223 29.16 14.99 0.12
N GLY A 224 28.62 16.20 0.31
CA GLY A 224 27.90 16.56 1.51
C GLY A 224 26.50 15.95 1.46
N VAL A 225 26.12 15.18 2.48
CA VAL A 225 24.83 14.48 2.53
C VAL A 225 23.86 15.26 3.41
N ILE A 226 22.73 15.66 2.83
CA ILE A 226 21.71 16.46 3.48
C ILE A 226 20.37 15.73 3.37
N ILE A 227 19.67 15.56 4.47
CA ILE A 227 18.30 15.07 4.48
C ILE A 227 17.37 16.28 4.61
N LEU A 228 16.46 16.45 3.66
CA LEU A 228 15.39 17.45 3.71
C LEU A 228 14.04 16.75 3.82
N TRP A 229 13.16 17.26 4.67
CA TRP A 229 11.79 16.74 4.79
C TRP A 229 10.81 17.87 5.07
N LYS A 230 9.56 17.70 4.65
CA LYS A 230 8.53 18.73 4.82
C LYS A 230 7.40 18.27 5.71
N VAL A 231 7.12 19.03 6.76
CA VAL A 231 5.98 18.82 7.65
C VAL A 231 5.08 20.05 7.58
N GLY A 232 3.85 19.87 7.10
CA GLY A 232 2.96 20.98 6.80
C GLY A 232 3.58 21.93 5.78
N SER A 233 3.75 23.21 6.15
CA SER A 233 4.38 24.23 5.32
C SER A 233 5.90 24.33 5.50
N THR A 234 6.47 23.73 6.53
CA THR A 234 7.87 23.94 6.91
C THR A 234 8.77 22.85 6.34
N ILE A 235 9.85 23.26 5.66
CA ILE A 235 10.93 22.37 5.25
C ILE A 235 11.99 22.37 6.36
N TYR A 236 12.32 21.18 6.83
CA TYR A 236 13.39 20.93 7.77
C TYR A 236 14.58 20.31 7.04
N GLY A 237 15.78 20.51 7.58
CA GLY A 237 17.00 19.95 7.03
C GLY A 237 17.99 19.52 8.11
N ALA A 238 18.75 18.47 7.83
CA ALA A 238 19.84 18.01 8.68
C ALA A 238 21.01 17.53 7.81
N SER A 239 22.24 17.75 8.28
CA SER A 239 23.42 17.08 7.71
C SER A 239 23.48 15.64 8.20
N ALA A 240 23.64 14.69 7.28
CA ALA A 240 23.94 13.30 7.58
C ALA A 240 25.45 13.01 7.57
N GLY A 241 26.28 14.04 7.31
CA GLY A 241 27.74 13.95 7.23
C GLY A 241 28.26 14.05 5.79
N ASP A 242 29.58 13.92 5.67
CA ASP A 242 30.31 14.04 4.42
C ASP A 242 30.84 12.66 3.98
N VAL A 243 30.72 12.37 2.69
CA VAL A 243 31.34 11.20 2.06
C VAL A 243 32.66 11.65 1.46
N ALA A 244 33.76 10.98 1.84
CA ALA A 244 35.11 11.24 1.34
C ALA A 244 35.32 10.77 -0.10
#